data_AF-A0A533SRW8-F1
#
_entry.id   AF-A0A533SRW8-F1
#
_cell.length_a   1.000
_cell.length_b   1.000
_cell.length_c   1.000
_cell.angle_alpha   90.00
_cell.angle_beta   90.00
_cell.angle_gamma   90.00
#
_symmetry.space_group_name_H-M   'P 1'
#
loop_
_entity.id
_entity.type
_entity.pdbx_description
1 polymer ?
#
loop_
_entity_poly.entity_id
_entity_poly.type
_entity_poly.pdbx_seq_one_letter_code
_entity_poly.pdbx_strand_id
1 'polypeptide(L)' 'MRIGVLALQGAFHEHQVALERLGVEVRQVRLPAHLDGLDGLIIP' A
#
# COMPACT_ATOMS: atom_id res chain seq x y z
N MET A 1 -4.84 -10.97 2.67
CA MET A 1 -3.48 -10.41 2.52
C MET A 1 -3.62 -8.91 2.42
N ARG A 2 -2.95 -8.17 3.29
CA ARG A 2 -3.00 -6.71 3.41
C ARG A 2 -1.65 -6.12 3.07
N ILE A 3 -1.59 -5.35 1.99
CA ILE A 3 -0.35 -4.76 1.49
C ILE A 3 -0.38 -3.25 1.67
N GLY A 4 0.69 -2.70 2.26
CA GLY A 4 0.90 -1.27 2.31
C GLY A 4 1.54 -0.74 1.04
N VAL A 5 1.16 0.46 0.61
CA VAL A 5 1.89 1.22 -0.41
C VAL A 5 2.30 2.55 0.19
N LEU A 6 3.60 2.84 0.22
CA LEU A 6 4.12 4.11 0.73
C LEU A 6 3.63 5.27 -0.13
N ALA A 7 2.94 6.22 0.49
CA ALA A 7 2.24 7.33 -0.17
C ALA A 7 2.74 8.69 0.34
N LEU A 8 4.06 8.84 0.50
CA LEU A 8 4.71 10.10 0.91
C LEU A 8 4.88 11.09 -0.27
N GLN A 9 5.01 10.56 -1.47
CA GLN A 9 5.16 11.27 -2.74
C GLN A 9 4.30 10.58 -3.80
N GLY A 10 4.32 11.03 -5.06
CA GLY A 10 3.51 10.45 -6.14
C GLY A 10 3.83 8.99 -6.49
N ALA A 11 3.26 8.46 -7.58
CA ALA A 11 3.47 7.09 -8.12
C ALA A 11 2.95 5.89 -7.29
N PHE A 12 2.19 6.12 -6.21
CA PHE A 12 1.52 5.04 -5.46
C PHE A 12 0.18 4.59 -6.06
N HIS A 13 -0.45 5.40 -6.92
CA HIS A 13 -1.82 5.14 -7.39
C HIS A 13 -1.90 3.91 -8.29
N GLU A 14 -0.94 3.75 -9.20
CA GLU A 14 -0.84 2.63 -10.13
C GLU A 14 -0.67 1.31 -9.38
N HIS A 15 0.16 1.32 -8.32
CA HIS A 15 0.37 0.17 -7.44
C HIS A 15 -0.91 -0.20 -6.68
N GLN A 16 -1.64 0.79 -6.14
CA GLN A 16 -2.91 0.56 -5.49
C GLN A 16 -3.93 -0.06 -6.45
N VAL A 17 -4.13 0.52 -7.62
CA VAL A 17 -5.09 0.03 -8.62
C VAL A 17 -4.73 -1.39 -9.09
N ALA A 18 -3.44 -1.68 -9.30
CA ALA A 18 -2.99 -3.01 -9.69
C ALA A 18 -3.30 -4.06 -8.60
N LEU A 19 -3.03 -3.74 -7.34
CA LEU A 19 -3.30 -4.64 -6.20
C LEU A 19 -4.80 -4.85 -5.96
N GLU A 20 -5.60 -3.78 -6.04
CA GLU A 20 -7.06 -3.86 -5.88
C GLU A 20 -7.68 -4.75 -6.96
N ARG A 21 -7.20 -4.68 -8.21
CA ARG A 21 -7.63 -5.56 -9.30
C ARG A 21 -7.32 -7.04 -9.06
N LEU A 22 -6.32 -7.33 -8.24
CA LEU A 22 -5.95 -8.69 -7.82
C LEU A 22 -6.71 -9.14 -6.55
N GLY A 23 -7.63 -8.31 -6.02
CA GLY A 23 -8.39 -8.60 -4.81
C GLY A 23 -7.58 -8.45 -3.51
N VAL A 24 -6.45 -7.73 -3.57
CA VAL A 24 -5.61 -7.46 -2.39
C VAL A 24 -6.14 -6.25 -1.63
N GLU A 25 -6.20 -6.32 -0.31
CA GLU A 25 -6.51 -5.16 0.52
C GLU A 25 -5.30 -4.23 0.57
N VAL A 26 -5.48 -2.98 0.12
CA VAL A 26 -4.40 -1.99 0.06
C VAL A 26 -4.55 -0.95 1.16
N ARG A 27 -3.43 -0.64 1.84
CA ARG A 27 -3.35 0.48 2.79
C ARG A 27 -2.33 1.51 2.31
N GLN A 28 -2.75 2.76 2.13
CA GLN A 28 -1.80 3.85 1.91
C GLN A 28 -1.03 4.16 3.21
N VAL A 29 0.29 4.03 3.16
CA VAL A 29 1.19 4.27 4.28
C VAL A 29 1.73 5.69 4.20
N ARG A 30 1.33 6.54 5.14
CA ARG A 30 1.79 7.94 5.26
C ARG A 30 2.44 8.22 6.61
N LEU A 31 2.19 7.35 7.58
CA LEU A 31 2.69 7.43 8.95
C LEU A 31 3.20 6.05 9.37
N PRO A 32 4.17 5.96 10.30
CA PRO A 32 4.68 4.69 10.80
C PRO A 32 3.58 3.77 11.35
N ALA A 33 2.57 4.31 12.05
CA ALA A 33 1.44 3.53 12.58
C ALA A 33 0.56 2.86 11.50
N HIS A 34 0.73 3.20 10.21
CA HIS A 34 0.03 2.50 9.13
C HIS A 34 0.69 1.17 8.78
N LEU A 35 1.91 0.92 9.25
CA LEU A 35 2.63 -0.34 9.05
C LEU A 35 2.05 -1.49 9.87
N ASP A 36 1.30 -1.16 10.92
CA ASP A 36 0.74 -2.15 11.83
C ASP A 36 -0.26 -3.08 11.10
N GLY A 37 0.01 -4.38 11.19
CA GLY A 37 -0.84 -5.43 10.61
C GLY A 37 -0.75 -5.56 9.09
N LEU A 38 0.33 -5.08 8.46
CA LEU A 38 0.60 -5.34 7.04
C LEU A 38 1.38 -6.65 6.85
N ASP A 39 1.02 -7.38 5.80
CA ASP A 39 1.76 -8.57 5.34
C ASP A 39 2.98 -8.19 4.48
N GLY A 40 3.02 -6.95 3.97
CA GLY A 40 4.11 -6.42 3.16
C GLY A 40 3.95 -4.93 2.87
N LEU A 41 5.05 -4.31 2.40
CA LEU A 41 5.11 -2.90 2.03
C LEU A 41 5.74 -2.73 0.65
N ILE A 42 5.09 -1.96 -0.21
CA ILE A 42 5.60 -1.49 -1.49
C ILE A 42 6.11 -0.05 -1.31
N ILE A 43 7.31 0.22 -1.82
CA ILE A 43 7.94 1.55 -1.85
C ILE A 43 8.03 1.97 -3.33
N PRO A 44 7.14 2.86 -3.81
CA PRO A 44 7.14 3.35 -5.19
C PRO A 44 8.20 4.43 -5.44
#